data_AF-A0A926EKT0-F1
#
_entry.id   AF-A0A926EKT0-F1
#
_cell.length_a   1.000
_cell.length_b   1.000
_cell.length_c   1.000
_cell.angle_alpha   90.00
_cell.angle_beta   90.00
_cell.angle_gamma   90.00
#
_symmetry.space_group_name_H-M   'P 1'
#
loop_
_entity.id
_entity.type
_entity.pdbx_description
1 polymer ?
#
loop_
_entity_poly.entity_id
_entity_poly.type
_entity_poly.pdbx_seq_one_letter_code
_entity_poly.pdbx_strand_id
1 'polypeptide(L)' 'MEKDIKEELKLIKQELKVQRALLNTLDIQFKNSPYNQNPESIKRKKQAIMDRIEKLERLRNEKAGF' A
#
# COMPACT_ATOMS: atom_id res chain seq x y z
N MET A 1 17.99 3.04 -20.28
CA MET A 1 16.53 3.01 -20.50
C MET A 1 15.89 1.72 -20.01
N GLU A 2 16.13 0.53 -20.58
CA GLU A 2 15.50 -0.72 -20.10
C GLU A 2 15.92 -1.16 -18.68
N LYS A 3 17.18 -0.95 -18.30
CA LYS A 3 17.65 -1.24 -16.93
C LYS A 3 16.94 -0.37 -15.89
N ASP A 4 16.70 0.90 -16.22
CA ASP A 4 16.10 1.88 -15.33
C ASP A 4 14.63 1.55 -15.05
N ILE A 5 13.89 1.15 -16.10
CA ILE A 5 12.47 0.71 -15.96
C ILE A 5 12.37 -0.54 -15.07
N LYS A 6 13.28 -1.50 -15.22
CA LYS A 6 13.29 -2.72 -14.39
C LYS A 6 13.57 -2.41 -12.91
N GLU A 7 14.47 -1.48 -12.62
CA GLU A 7 14.74 -1.06 -11.24
C GLU A 7 13.57 -0.30 -10.63
N GLU A 8 12.94 0.60 -11.39
CA GLU A 8 11.74 1.32 -10.94
C GLU A 8 10.57 0.38 -10.65
N LEU A 9 10.32 -0.61 -11.51
CA LEU A 9 9.29 -1.64 -11.28
C LEU A 9 9.60 -2.49 -10.03
N LYS A 10 10.87 -2.77 -9.77
CA LYS A 10 11.30 -3.48 -8.56
C LYS A 10 11.02 -2.65 -7.29
N LEU A 11 11.31 -1.35 -7.32
CA LEU A 11 11.01 -0.43 -6.22
C LEU A 11 9.49 -0.32 -5.98
N ILE A 12 8.69 -0.18 -7.04
CA ILE A 12 7.22 -0.14 -6.93
C ILE A 12 6.69 -1.45 -6.32
N LYS A 13 7.24 -2.60 -6.74
CA LYS A 13 6.85 -3.91 -6.18
C LYS A 13 7.20 -4.04 -4.69
N GLN A 14 8.36 -3.53 -4.27
CA GLN A 14 8.75 -3.50 -2.86
C GLN A 14 7.81 -2.61 -2.04
N GLU A 15 7.52 -1.41 -2.53
CA GLU A 15 6.61 -0.48 -1.86
C GLU A 15 5.20 -1.07 -1.75
N LEU A 16 4.67 -1.69 -2.81
CA LEU A 16 3.37 -2.39 -2.77
C LEU A 16 3.34 -3.48 -1.70
N LYS A 17 4.43 -4.24 -1.53
CA LYS A 17 4.53 -5.26 -0.49
C LYS A 17 4.46 -4.64 0.91
N VAL A 18 5.16 -3.52 1.13
CA VAL A 18 5.13 -2.79 2.41
C VAL A 18 3.74 -2.25 2.70
N GLN A 19 3.10 -1.57 1.75
CA GLN A 19 1.77 -1.00 1.94
C GLN A 19 0.70 -2.07 2.23
N ARG A 20 0.75 -3.22 1.54
CA ARG A 20 -0.14 -4.36 1.83
C ARG A 20 0.10 -4.97 3.21
N ALA A 21 1.36 -5.03 3.66
CA ALA A 21 1.69 -5.50 5.02
C ALA A 21 1.19 -4.52 6.09
N LEU A 22 1.31 -3.21 5.85
CA LEU A 22 0.76 -2.16 6.73
C LEU A 22 -0.76 -2.26 6.82
N LEU A 23 -1.44 -2.46 5.69
CA LEU A 23 -2.89 -2.65 5.65
C LEU A 23 -3.32 -3.86 6.49
N ASN A 24 -2.65 -5.00 6.32
CA ASN A 24 -2.94 -6.22 7.07
C ASN A 24 -2.66 -6.05 8.57
N THR A 25 -1.55 -5.40 8.92
CA THR A 25 -1.21 -5.09 10.32
C THR A 25 -2.29 -4.22 10.95
N LEU A 26 -2.74 -3.18 10.24
CA LEU A 26 -3.80 -2.30 10.71
C LEU A 26 -5.13 -3.05 10.90
N ASP A 27 -5.48 -3.95 9.99
CA ASP A 27 -6.68 -4.80 10.11
C ASP A 27 -6.58 -5.77 11.29
N ILE A 28 -5.42 -6.37 11.55
CA ILE A 28 -5.18 -7.24 12.71
C ILE A 28 -5.30 -6.45 14.01
N GLN A 29 -4.63 -5.29 14.09
CA GLN A 29 -4.71 -4.40 15.25
C GLN A 29 -6.14 -3.93 15.50
N PHE A 30 -6.91 -3.64 14.45
CA PHE A 30 -8.31 -3.25 14.57
C PHE A 30 -9.19 -4.39 15.09
N LYS A 31 -9.07 -5.59 14.53
CA LYS A 31 -9.89 -6.76 14.91
C LYS A 31 -9.62 -7.26 16.32
N ASN A 32 -8.36 -7.16 16.78
CA ASN A 32 -7.93 -7.74 18.04
C ASN A 32 -7.81 -6.72 19.19
N SER A 33 -8.08 -5.43 18.97
CA SER A 33 -7.93 -4.41 20.01
C SER A 33 -9.23 -4.22 20.81
N PRO A 34 -9.26 -4.61 22.10
CA PRO A 34 -10.37 -4.26 23.01
C PRO A 34 -10.40 -2.76 23.34
N TYR A 35 -9.37 -1.99 22.96
CA TYR A 35 -9.23 -0.54 23.21
C TYR A 35 -9.30 0.27 21.92
N ASN A 36 -10.11 -0.15 20.97
CA ASN A 36 -10.30 0.59 19.74
C ASN A 36 -11.11 1.89 19.99
N GLN A 37 -10.45 2.87 20.61
CA GLN A 37 -11.06 4.10 21.08
C GLN A 37 -11.31 5.12 19.96
N ASN A 38 -10.85 4.85 18.73
CA ASN A 38 -11.04 5.78 17.61
C ASN A 38 -11.17 5.07 16.25
N PRO A 39 -12.33 4.44 15.97
CA PRO A 39 -12.57 3.73 14.72
C PRO A 39 -12.45 4.63 13.48
N GLU A 40 -12.78 5.92 13.58
CA GLU A 40 -12.69 6.87 12.47
C GLU A 40 -11.24 7.22 12.09
N SER A 41 -10.34 7.33 13.07
CA SER A 41 -8.90 7.48 12.81
C SER A 41 -8.35 6.27 12.05
N ILE A 42 -8.76 5.07 12.43
CA ILE A 42 -8.31 3.83 11.79
C ILE A 42 -8.88 3.70 10.37
N LYS A 43 -10.17 4.01 10.17
CA LYS A 43 -10.77 4.06 8.82
C LYS A 43 -10.02 5.01 7.91
N ARG A 44 -9.66 6.21 8.37
CA ARG A 44 -8.85 7.17 7.59
C ARG A 44 -7.47 6.65 7.25
N LYS A 45 -6.78 6.02 8.21
CA LYS A 45 -5.47 5.36 7.96
C LYS A 45 -5.58 4.23 6.95
N LYS A 46 -6.63 3.42 7.05
CA LYS A 46 -6.92 2.33 6.10
C LYS A 46 -7.15 2.88 4.69
N GLN A 47 -7.97 3.92 4.56
CA GLN A 47 -8.23 4.57 3.29
C GLN A 47 -6.94 5.13 2.67
N ALA A 48 -6.12 5.83 3.44
CA ALA A 48 -4.85 6.38 2.95
C ALA A 48 -3.90 5.30 2.42
N ILE A 49 -3.84 4.14 3.09
CA ILE A 49 -3.02 3.01 2.61
C ILE A 49 -3.60 2.42 1.31
N MET A 50 -4.92 2.28 1.21
CA MET A 50 -5.59 1.79 0.00
C MET A 50 -5.36 2.73 -1.20
N ASP A 51 -5.53 4.04 -1.01
CA ASP A 51 -5.28 5.06 -2.04
C ASP A 51 -3.81 5.01 -2.51
N ARG A 52 -2.87 4.78 -1.58
CA ARG A 52 -1.45 4.64 -1.90
C ARG A 52 -1.17 3.39 -2.72
N ILE A 53 -1.79 2.26 -2.39
CA ILE A 53 -1.70 1.01 -3.17
C ILE A 53 -2.23 1.23 -4.57
N GLU A 54 -3.41 1.83 -4.72
CA GLU A 54 -4.00 2.10 -6.03
C GLU A 54 -3.08 2.97 -6.90
N LYS A 55 -2.51 4.04 -6.32
CA LYS A 55 -1.55 4.90 -7.02
C LYS A 55 -0.32 4.13 -7.50
N LEU A 56 0.23 3.24 -6.67
CA LEU A 56 1.38 2.42 -7.01
C LEU A 56 1.07 1.38 -8.09
N GLU A 57 -0.14 0.81 -8.08
CA GLU A 57 -0.58 -0.12 -9.12
C GLU A 57 -0.77 0.58 -10.46
N ARG A 58 -1.33 1.79 -10.48
CA ARG A 58 -1.40 2.63 -11.70
C ARG A 58 -0.01 2.93 -12.24
N LEU A 59 0.91 3.41 -11.40
CA LEU A 59 2.30 3.67 -11.79
C LEU A 59 3.02 2.42 -12.32
N ARG A 60 2.78 1.26 -11.71
CA ARG A 60 3.32 -0.02 -12.19
C ARG A 60 2.81 -0.34 -13.59
N ASN A 61 1.51 -0.20 -13.81
CA ASN A 61 0.87 -0.53 -15.09
C ASN A 61 1.31 0.43 -16.19
N GLU A 62 1.42 1.74 -15.90
CA GLU A 62 1.95 2.75 -16.82
C GLU A 62 3.39 2.42 -17.24
N LYS A 63 4.24 1.99 -16.30
CA LYS A 63 5.64 1.64 -16.58
C LYS A 63 5.84 0.26 -17.21
N ALA A 64 4.91 -0.66 -16.98
CA ALA A 64 4.96 -2.01 -17.58
C ALA A 64 4.34 -2.05 -18.98
N GLY A 65 3.49 -1.07 -19.32
CA GLY A 65 2.97 -0.87 -20.68
C GLY A 65 3.85 -0.01 -21.58
N PHE A 66 5.02 0.41 -21.08
CA PHE A 66 6.05 1.18 -21.80
C PHE A 66 7.19 0.28 -22.30
#